data_AF-A0A8C8FE20-F1
#
_entry.id   AF-A0A8C8FE20-F1
#
_cell.length_a   1.000
_cell.length_b   1.000
_cell.length_c   1.000
_cell.angle_alpha   90.00
_cell.angle_beta   90.00
_cell.angle_gamma   90.00
#
_symmetry.space_group_name_H-M   'P 1'
#
loop_
_entity.id
_entity.type
_entity.pdbx_description
1 polymer ?
#
loop_
_entity_poly.entity_id
_entity_poly.type
_entity_poly.pdbx_seq_one_letter_code
_entity_poly.pdbx_strand_id
1 'polypeptide(L)'
;MSRSDEVNKMTENVYKGILDQFNPSLKNFVTMGKHYEKALTGVTVAAKGYFDGLVKLGELASDSQGSKELGDTLFQMAEVHRQIQVQLEDVLKLFHSELLSQLEQKLELDIKYLTATLKKYQSERKSKSESIVLVC
;
A
#
# COMPACT_ATOMS: atom_id res chain seq x y z
N MET A 1 -43.40 0.14 -5.59
CA MET A 1 -42.51 0.40 -4.44
C MET A 1 -42.63 1.87 -4.10
N SER A 2 -42.64 2.24 -2.81
CA SER A 2 -42.64 3.67 -2.48
C SER A 2 -41.25 4.25 -2.72
N ARG A 3 -41.15 5.55 -3.01
CA ARG A 3 -39.87 6.27 -3.11
C ARG A 3 -38.98 6.09 -1.87
N SER A 4 -39.59 5.88 -0.69
CA SER A 4 -38.89 5.60 0.57
C SER A 4 -38.19 4.24 0.58
N ASP A 5 -38.77 3.23 -0.07
CA ASP A 5 -38.21 1.87 -0.17
C ASP A 5 -37.05 1.82 -1.17
N GLU A 6 -37.14 2.61 -2.24
CA GLU A 6 -36.04 2.76 -3.22
C GLU A 6 -34.82 3.41 -2.59
N VAL A 7 -35.01 4.52 -1.86
CA VAL A 7 -33.92 5.19 -1.13
C VAL A 7 -33.32 4.28 -0.05
N ASN A 8 -34.16 3.47 0.63
CA ASN A 8 -33.68 2.46 1.57
C ASN A 8 -32.72 1.46 0.89
N LYS A 9 -33.19 0.88 -0.21
CA LYS A 9 -32.43 -0.11 -0.97
C LYS A 9 -31.12 0.48 -1.48
N MET A 10 -31.14 1.70 -2.00
CA MET A 10 -29.92 2.41 -2.42
C MET A 10 -28.95 2.60 -1.24
N THR A 11 -29.44 3.00 -0.08
CA THR A 11 -28.61 3.21 1.11
C THR A 11 -27.93 1.91 1.54
N GLU A 12 -28.69 0.82 1.67
CA GLU A 12 -28.11 -0.49 2.01
C GLU A 12 -27.12 -1.00 0.96
N ASN A 13 -27.42 -0.77 -0.32
CA ASN A 13 -26.54 -1.18 -1.41
C ASN A 13 -25.20 -0.45 -1.38
N VAL A 14 -25.15 0.81 -0.93
CA VAL A 14 -23.88 1.52 -0.73
C VAL A 14 -23.05 0.85 0.37
N TYR A 15 -23.65 0.56 1.53
CA TYR A 15 -22.94 -0.14 2.61
C TYR A 15 -22.42 -1.51 2.17
N LYS A 16 -23.28 -2.31 1.51
CA LYS A 16 -22.91 -3.62 0.97
C LYS A 16 -21.83 -3.51 -0.09
N GLY A 17 -21.92 -2.54 -1.00
CA GLY A 17 -20.89 -2.28 -2.00
C GLY A 17 -19.52 -1.99 -1.38
N ILE A 18 -19.49 -1.20 -0.30
CA ILE A 18 -18.22 -0.92 0.40
C ILE A 18 -17.70 -2.16 1.12
N LEU A 19 -18.56 -2.84 1.88
CA LEU A 19 -18.17 -3.99 2.71
C LEU A 19 -17.80 -5.23 1.89
N ASP A 20 -18.55 -5.52 0.84
CA ASP A 20 -18.48 -6.78 0.10
C ASP A 20 -17.60 -6.67 -1.17
N GLN A 21 -17.34 -5.46 -1.67
CA GLN A 21 -16.53 -5.26 -2.89
C GLN A 21 -15.31 -4.36 -2.65
N PHE A 22 -15.52 -3.12 -2.17
CA PHE A 22 -14.42 -2.16 -2.00
C PHE A 22 -13.38 -2.64 -0.98
N ASN A 23 -13.81 -3.00 0.23
CA ASN A 23 -12.93 -3.43 1.30
C ASN A 23 -12.12 -4.70 0.94
N PRO A 24 -12.72 -5.76 0.36
CA PRO A 24 -11.97 -6.91 -0.14
C PRO A 24 -10.99 -6.55 -1.26
N SER A 25 -11.37 -5.67 -2.18
CA SER A 25 -10.48 -5.21 -3.26
C SER A 25 -9.30 -4.42 -2.71
N LEU A 26 -9.53 -3.55 -1.72
CA LEU A 26 -8.49 -2.79 -1.03
C LEU A 26 -7.55 -3.71 -0.25
N LYS A 27 -8.09 -4.75 0.42
CA LYS A 27 -7.27 -5.78 1.08
C LYS A 27 -6.32 -6.48 0.10
N ASN A 28 -6.83 -6.85 -1.07
CA ASN A 28 -6.02 -7.45 -2.13
C ASN A 28 -4.95 -6.46 -2.63
N PHE A 29 -5.32 -5.19 -2.84
CA PHE A 29 -4.37 -4.15 -3.21
C PHE A 29 -3.24 -4.00 -2.19
N VAL A 30 -3.54 -3.92 -0.89
CA VAL A 30 -2.52 -3.87 0.18
C VAL A 30 -1.63 -5.11 0.15
N THR A 31 -2.21 -6.29 -0.06
CA THR A 31 -1.44 -7.55 -0.18
C THR A 31 -0.47 -7.51 -1.36
N MET A 32 -0.92 -7.03 -2.53
CA MET A 32 -0.04 -6.86 -3.69
C MET A 32 1.03 -5.80 -3.45
N GLY A 33 0.68 -4.71 -2.76
CA GLY A 33 1.64 -3.69 -2.33
C GLY A 33 2.76 -4.26 -1.46
N LYS A 34 2.43 -5.11 -0.48
CA LYS A 34 3.42 -5.81 0.36
C LYS A 34 4.31 -6.76 -0.44
N HIS A 35 3.76 -7.47 -1.43
CA HIS A 35 4.57 -8.29 -2.34
C HIS A 35 5.52 -7.43 -3.19
N TYR A 36 5.04 -6.29 -3.68
CA TYR A 36 5.84 -5.35 -4.45
C TYR A 36 6.98 -4.75 -3.61
N GLU A 37 6.69 -4.30 -2.39
CA GLU A 37 7.69 -3.83 -1.41
C GLU A 37 8.77 -4.90 -1.17
N LYS A 38 8.36 -6.15 -0.94
CA LYS A 38 9.29 -7.27 -0.74
C LYS A 38 10.18 -7.51 -1.97
N ALA A 39 9.61 -7.44 -3.17
CA ALA A 39 10.39 -7.59 -4.41
C ALA A 39 11.43 -6.48 -4.55
N LEU A 40 11.04 -5.23 -4.29
CA LEU A 40 11.95 -4.08 -4.34
C LEU A 40 13.04 -4.17 -3.26
N THR A 41 12.72 -4.66 -2.07
CA THR A 41 13.72 -4.95 -1.02
C THR A 41 14.74 -6.00 -1.51
N GLY A 42 14.29 -7.02 -2.23
CA GLY A 42 15.18 -8.00 -2.86
C GLY A 42 16.11 -7.38 -3.89
N VAL A 43 15.60 -6.46 -4.72
CA VAL A 43 16.41 -5.70 -5.68
C VAL A 43 17.47 -4.86 -4.97
N THR A 44 17.11 -4.16 -3.89
CA THR A 44 18.03 -3.38 -3.05
C THR A 44 19.21 -4.22 -2.55
N VAL A 45 18.95 -5.44 -2.06
CA VAL A 45 20.00 -6.34 -1.56
C VAL A 45 20.92 -6.79 -2.72
N ALA A 46 20.35 -7.15 -3.86
CA ALA A 46 21.12 -7.56 -5.03
C ALA A 46 21.98 -6.40 -5.58
N ALA A 47 21.42 -5.19 -5.64
CA ALA A 47 22.09 -3.99 -6.09
C ALA A 47 23.31 -3.68 -5.21
N LYS A 48 23.15 -3.77 -3.88
CA LYS A 48 24.29 -3.63 -2.95
C LYS A 48 25.43 -4.59 -3.26
N GLY A 49 25.13 -5.87 -3.45
CA GLY A 49 26.15 -6.86 -3.80
C GLY A 49 26.84 -6.57 -5.14
N TYR A 50 26.09 -6.08 -6.14
CA TYR A 50 26.66 -5.65 -7.42
C TYR A 50 27.60 -4.44 -7.25
N PHE A 51 27.20 -3.42 -6.48
CA PHE A 51 28.04 -2.24 -6.24
C PHE A 51 29.28 -2.56 -5.40
N ASP A 52 29.17 -3.43 -4.39
CA ASP A 52 30.32 -3.92 -3.64
C ASP A 52 31.33 -4.64 -4.57
N GLY A 53 30.84 -5.40 -5.55
CA GLY A 53 31.67 -5.99 -6.59
C GLY A 53 32.34 -4.95 -7.50
N LEU A 54 31.60 -3.91 -7.87
CA LEU A 54 32.10 -2.81 -8.70
C LEU A 54 33.22 -2.03 -7.98
N VAL A 55 33.07 -1.77 -6.68
CA VAL A 55 34.10 -1.14 -5.85
C VAL A 55 35.37 -1.99 -5.83
N LYS A 56 35.27 -3.31 -5.62
CA LYS A 56 36.44 -4.21 -5.66
C LYS A 56 37.17 -4.17 -7.00
N LEU A 57 36.45 -4.08 -8.11
CA LEU A 57 37.07 -3.91 -9.42
C LEU A 57 37.77 -2.54 -9.54
N GLY A 58 37.17 -1.50 -8.97
CA GLY A 58 37.78 -0.18 -8.86
C GLY A 58 39.09 -0.19 -8.07
N GLU A 59 39.15 -0.93 -6.95
CA GLU A 59 40.35 -1.12 -6.14
C GLU A 59 41.48 -1.78 -6.97
N LEU A 60 41.18 -2.90 -7.63
CA LEU A 60 42.15 -3.61 -8.48
C LEU A 60 42.69 -2.74 -9.63
N ALA A 61 41.82 -1.96 -10.28
CA ALA A 61 42.22 -1.05 -11.35
C ALA A 61 43.10 0.11 -10.83
N SER A 62 42.76 0.65 -9.66
CA SER A 62 43.50 1.73 -9.00
C SER A 62 44.90 1.32 -8.56
N ASP A 63 45.06 0.07 -8.14
CA ASP A 63 46.37 -0.50 -7.76
C ASP A 63 47.25 -0.85 -8.96
N SER A 64 46.68 -0.87 -10.18
CA SER A 64 47.43 -1.18 -11.39
C SER A 64 48.30 0.00 -11.86
N GLN A 65 49.36 -0.30 -12.63
CA GLN A 65 50.20 0.75 -13.21
C GLN A 65 49.60 1.45 -14.44
N GLY A 66 48.56 0.89 -15.07
CA GLY A 66 48.05 1.37 -16.36
C GLY A 66 46.55 1.69 -16.40
N SER A 67 45.79 1.45 -15.32
CA SER A 67 44.32 1.62 -15.33
C SER A 67 43.77 2.41 -14.14
N LYS A 68 44.58 3.29 -13.54
CA LYS A 68 44.17 4.09 -12.37
C LYS A 68 42.91 4.93 -12.62
N GLU A 69 42.87 5.63 -13.75
CA GLU A 69 41.71 6.46 -14.15
C GLU A 69 40.42 5.64 -14.34
N LEU A 70 40.57 4.36 -14.73
CA LEU A 70 39.44 3.43 -14.80
C LEU A 70 38.94 3.08 -13.39
N GLY A 71 39.84 2.93 -12.42
CA GLY A 71 39.49 2.78 -11.00
C GLY A 71 38.64 3.94 -10.48
N ASP A 72 39.08 5.17 -10.73
CA ASP A 72 38.33 6.38 -10.36
C ASP A 72 36.94 6.42 -11.01
N THR A 73 36.83 6.00 -12.27
CA THR A 73 35.55 5.90 -12.99
C THR A 73 34.63 4.87 -12.33
N LEU A 74 35.14 3.69 -11.97
CA LEU A 74 34.36 2.63 -11.31
C LEU A 74 33.87 3.06 -9.93
N PHE A 75 34.69 3.78 -9.17
CA PHE A 75 34.27 4.35 -7.88
C PHE A 75 33.17 5.40 -8.04
N GLN A 76 33.28 6.29 -9.04
CA GLN A 76 32.22 7.26 -9.33
C GLN A 76 30.91 6.57 -9.71
N MET A 77 30.96 5.53 -10.54
CA MET A 77 29.78 4.74 -10.88
C MET A 77 29.14 4.10 -9.64
N ALA A 78 29.94 3.49 -8.77
CA ALA A 78 29.46 2.89 -7.52
C ALA A 78 28.81 3.93 -6.60
N GLU A 79 29.39 5.13 -6.47
CA GLU A 79 28.85 6.18 -5.62
C GLU A 79 27.53 6.76 -6.16
N VAL A 80 27.43 7.01 -7.47
CA VAL A 80 26.17 7.43 -8.10
C VAL A 80 25.06 6.41 -7.83
N HIS A 81 25.38 5.12 -7.98
CA HIS A 81 24.45 4.05 -7.70
C HIS A 81 24.06 3.96 -6.22
N ARG A 82 25.00 4.17 -5.30
CA ARG A 82 24.73 4.23 -3.85
C ARG A 82 23.75 5.36 -3.52
N GLN A 83 23.88 6.53 -4.14
CA GLN A 83 22.98 7.66 -3.93
C GLN A 83 21.57 7.36 -4.45
N ILE A 84 21.45 6.78 -5.65
CA ILE A 84 20.16 6.31 -6.19
C ILE A 84 19.52 5.29 -5.25
N GLN A 85 20.31 4.36 -4.72
CA GLN A 85 19.85 3.32 -3.80
C GLN A 85 19.30 3.90 -2.50
N VAL A 86 19.94 4.91 -1.92
CA VAL A 86 19.44 5.62 -0.74
C VAL A 86 18.09 6.28 -1.02
N GLN A 87 17.95 6.97 -2.16
CA GLN A 87 16.67 7.59 -2.53
C GLN A 87 15.56 6.56 -2.71
N LEU A 88 15.86 5.42 -3.34
CA LEU A 88 14.90 4.32 -3.49
C LEU A 88 14.45 3.78 -2.14
N GLU A 89 15.38 3.57 -1.20
CA GLU A 89 15.07 3.09 0.15
C GLU A 89 14.18 4.06 0.93
N ASP A 90 14.40 5.36 0.79
CA ASP A 90 13.56 6.36 1.45
C ASP A 90 12.15 6.40 0.86
N VAL A 91 12.01 6.29 -0.47
CA VAL A 91 10.69 6.16 -1.12
C VAL A 91 10.00 4.87 -0.69
N LEU A 92 10.73 3.76 -0.56
CA LEU A 92 10.18 2.49 -0.07
C LEU A 92 9.65 2.60 1.36
N LYS A 93 10.36 3.29 2.24
CA LYS A 93 9.88 3.56 3.61
C LYS A 93 8.57 4.34 3.59
N LEU A 94 8.45 5.37 2.76
CA LEU A 94 7.22 6.16 2.62
C LEU A 94 6.07 5.31 2.04
N PHE A 95 6.35 4.50 1.02
CA PHE A 95 5.36 3.58 0.46
C PHE A 95 4.81 2.62 1.52
N HIS A 96 5.67 2.11 2.39
CA HIS A 96 5.26 1.28 3.52
C HIS A 96 4.45 2.07 4.56
N SER A 97 5.00 3.15 5.10
CA SER A 97 4.48 3.82 6.29
C SER A 97 3.28 4.73 5.99
N GLU A 98 3.30 5.44 4.86
CA GLU A 98 2.28 6.44 4.52
C GLU A 98 1.17 5.87 3.64
N LEU A 99 1.43 4.79 2.89
CA LEU A 99 0.43 4.18 2.02
C LEU A 99 -0.04 2.83 2.55
N LEU A 100 0.83 1.80 2.62
CA LEU A 100 0.38 0.45 2.97
C LEU A 100 -0.17 0.36 4.39
N SER A 101 0.56 0.89 5.38
CA SER A 101 0.17 0.87 6.79
C SER A 101 -1.11 1.67 7.03
N GLN A 102 -1.23 2.87 6.44
CA GLN A 102 -2.42 3.71 6.57
C GLN A 102 -3.66 3.05 5.97
N LEU A 103 -3.54 2.46 4.77
CA LEU A 103 -4.65 1.75 4.13
C LEU A 103 -5.09 0.52 4.93
N GLU A 104 -4.14 -0.24 5.48
CA GLU A 104 -4.43 -1.40 6.31
C GLU A 104 -5.17 -1.02 7.60
N GLN A 105 -4.66 -0.01 8.32
CA GLN A 105 -5.32 0.50 9.53
C GLN A 105 -6.72 1.04 9.23
N LYS A 106 -6.86 1.81 8.14
CA LYS A 106 -8.15 2.39 7.75
C LYS A 106 -9.16 1.31 7.38
N LEU A 107 -8.73 0.28 6.65
CA LEU A 107 -9.56 -0.87 6.28
C LEU A 107 -10.10 -1.61 7.50
N GLU A 108 -9.26 -1.88 8.51
CA GLU A 108 -9.71 -2.53 9.75
C GLU A 108 -10.77 -1.74 10.50
N LEU A 109 -10.60 -0.41 10.57
CA LEU A 109 -11.56 0.49 11.21
C LEU A 109 -12.87 0.57 10.42
N ASP A 110 -12.79 0.70 9.09
CA ASP A 110 -13.96 0.85 8.23
C ASP A 110 -14.84 -0.40 8.25
N ILE A 111 -14.27 -1.62 8.25
CA ILE A 111 -15.06 -2.85 8.36
C ILE A 111 -15.89 -2.87 9.65
N LYS A 112 -15.26 -2.54 10.79
CA LYS A 112 -15.94 -2.52 12.10
C LYS A 112 -17.02 -1.44 12.14
N TYR A 113 -16.67 -0.22 11.75
CA TYR A 113 -17.54 0.95 11.81
C TYR A 113 -18.75 0.82 10.87
N LEU A 114 -18.52 0.44 9.61
CA LEU A 114 -19.58 0.33 8.62
C LEU A 114 -20.55 -0.81 8.93
N THR A 115 -20.04 -1.94 9.43
CA THR A 115 -20.91 -3.05 9.88
C THR A 115 -21.81 -2.61 11.04
N ALA A 116 -21.27 -1.90 12.03
CA ALA A 116 -22.05 -1.41 13.16
C ALA A 116 -23.09 -0.37 12.71
N THR A 117 -22.69 0.54 11.82
CA THR A 117 -23.56 1.62 11.33
C THR A 117 -24.68 1.08 10.44
N LEU A 118 -24.40 0.11 9.57
CA LEU A 118 -25.40 -0.57 8.77
C LEU A 118 -26.44 -1.29 9.66
N LYS A 119 -25.98 -2.04 10.67
CA LYS A 119 -26.89 -2.72 11.62
C LYS A 119 -27.78 -1.71 12.33
N LYS A 120 -27.22 -0.61 12.83
CA LYS A 120 -27.97 0.46 13.51
C LYS A 120 -29.03 1.07 12.58
N TYR A 121 -28.65 1.40 11.34
CA TYR A 121 -29.57 1.94 10.33
C TYR A 121 -30.76 0.99 10.08
N GLN A 122 -30.48 -0.31 9.92
CA GLN A 122 -31.50 -1.33 9.70
C GLN A 122 -32.46 -1.47 10.89
N SER A 123 -31.93 -1.48 12.12
CA SER A 123 -32.73 -1.55 13.34
C SER A 123 -33.65 -0.32 13.51
N GLU A 124 -33.11 0.89 13.33
CA GLU A 124 -33.87 2.13 13.45
C GLU A 124 -34.96 2.25 12.38
N ARG A 125 -34.67 1.83 11.14
CA ARG A 125 -35.69 1.80 10.08
C ARG A 125 -36.80 0.80 10.36
N LYS A 126 -36.47 -0.40 10.84
CA LYS A 126 -37.47 -1.41 11.19
C LYS A 126 -38.40 -0.86 12.29
N SER A 127 -37.84 -0.28 13.34
CA SER A 127 -38.59 0.34 14.44
C SER A 127 -39.51 1.48 13.96
N LYS A 128 -39.04 2.37 13.08
CA LYS A 128 -39.87 3.44 12.51
C LYS A 128 -40.98 2.91 11.60
N SER A 129 -40.70 1.87 10.81
CA SER A 129 -41.71 1.22 9.98
C SER A 129 -42.81 0.59 10.82
N GLU A 130 -42.46 -0.11 11.91
CA GLU A 130 -43.42 -0.71 12.84
C GLU A 130 -44.24 0.35 13.59
N SER A 131 -43.61 1.46 13.99
CA SER A 131 -44.29 2.58 14.66
C SER A 131 -45.29 3.29 13.75
N ILE A 132 -45.01 3.44 12.45
CA ILE A 132 -45.96 4.00 11.49
C ILE A 132 -47.16 3.06 11.31
N VAL A 133 -46.94 1.75 11.28
CA VAL A 133 -48.02 0.75 11.17
C VAL A 133 -48.88 0.70 12.43
N LEU A 134 -48.32 0.97 13.62
CA LEU A 134 -49.06 1.02 14.88
C LEU A 134 -49.93 2.28 15.06
N VAL A 135 -49.69 3.33 14.27
CA VAL A 135 -50.38 4.63 14.38
C VAL A 135 -51.36 4.85 13.21
N CYS A 136 -51.39 3.95 12.22
CA CYS A 136 -52.35 3.94 11.11
C CYS A 136 -53.44 2.89 11.34
#